data_AF-A0A958Z7B3-F1
#
_entry.id   AF-A0A958Z7B3-F1
#
_cell.length_a   1.000
_cell.length_b   1.000
_cell.length_c   1.000
_cell.angle_alpha   90.00
_cell.angle_beta   90.00
_cell.angle_gamma   90.00
#
_symmetry.space_group_name_H-M   'P 1'
#
loop_
_entity.id
_entity.type
_entity.pdbx_description
1 polymer ?
#
loop_
_entity_poly.entity_id
_entity_poly.type
_entity_poly.pdbx_seq_one_letter_code
_entity_poly.pdbx_strand_id
1 'polypeptide(L)' 'LNLDEIKFIGYAFQIEMKFNAYRKKFKIVEVPIVFTDRVRGESKLSKSIISEAVFGVLKMKYRSLFKK' A
#
# COMPACT_ATOMS: atom_id res chain seq x y z
N LEU A 1 14.00 -5.35 3.56
CA LEU A 1 12.60 -4.99 3.91
C LEU A 1 12.07 -6.15 4.71
N ASN A 2 11.56 -5.94 5.93
CA ASN A 2 10.96 -7.03 6.69
C ASN A 2 9.50 -7.17 6.26
N LEU A 3 9.14 -8.30 5.64
CA LEU A 3 7.79 -8.52 5.11
C LEU A 3 6.79 -8.87 6.23
N ASP A 4 7.28 -9.38 7.35
CA ASP A 4 6.45 -9.73 8.52
C ASP A 4 5.95 -8.49 9.27
N GLU A 5 6.52 -7.33 8.98
CA GLU A 5 6.13 -6.04 9.58
C GLU A 5 5.03 -5.31 8.79
N ILE A 6 4.63 -5.82 7.62
CA ILE A 6 3.60 -5.22 6.77
C ILE A 6 2.23 -5.42 7.44
N LYS A 7 1.52 -4.31 7.65
CA LYS A 7 0.26 -4.28 8.41
C LYS A 7 -0.96 -4.12 7.53
N PHE A 8 -0.80 -3.55 6.34
CA PHE A 8 -1.92 -3.38 5.43
C PHE A 8 -2.25 -4.67 4.69
N ILE A 9 -3.55 -4.95 4.57
CA ILE A 9 -4.12 -6.09 3.86
C ILE A 9 -4.84 -5.59 2.60
N GLY A 10 -4.92 -6.44 1.57
CA GLY A 10 -5.59 -6.10 0.32
C GLY A 10 -4.93 -4.93 -0.40
N TYR A 11 -5.65 -4.16 -1.21
CA TYR A 11 -5.07 -3.11 -2.06
C TYR A 11 -4.17 -2.10 -1.32
N ALA A 12 -4.41 -1.85 -0.04
CA ALA A 12 -3.59 -0.94 0.76
C ALA A 12 -2.16 -1.46 1.02
N PHE A 13 -1.90 -2.77 0.89
CA PHE A 13 -0.55 -3.36 1.04
C PHE A 13 0.45 -2.71 0.08
N GLN A 14 -0.01 -2.40 -1.15
CA GLN A 14 0.83 -1.83 -2.19
C GLN A 14 1.37 -0.44 -1.79
N ILE A 15 0.56 0.34 -1.06
CA ILE A 15 0.93 1.68 -0.59
C ILE A 15 2.04 1.57 0.47
N GLU A 16 1.89 0.69 1.45
CA GLU A 16 2.91 0.48 2.50
C GLU A 16 4.21 -0.07 1.94
N MET A 17 4.13 -1.03 1.03
CA MET A 17 5.31 -1.59 0.36
C MET A 17 6.08 -0.51 -0.42
N LYS A 18 5.38 0.28 -1.24
CA LYS A 18 5.99 1.38 -2.01
C LYS A 18 6.61 2.42 -1.08
N PHE A 19 5.90 2.78 -0.01
CA PHE A 19 6.39 3.76 0.96
C PHE A 19 7.64 3.27 1.71
N ASN A 20 7.65 2.02 2.18
CA ASN A 20 8.78 1.45 2.90
C ASN A 20 10.01 1.26 2.00
N ALA A 21 9.81 0.84 0.74
CA ALA A 21 10.89 0.76 -0.25
C ALA A 21 11.49 2.15 -0.54
N TYR A 22 10.64 3.16 -0.70
CA TYR A 22 11.07 4.55 -0.86
C TYR A 22 11.88 5.06 0.33
N ARG A 23 11.39 4.86 1.56
CA ARG A 23 12.10 5.27 2.78
C ARG A 23 13.46 4.59 2.96
N LYS A 24 13.59 3.34 2.52
CA LYS A 24 14.86 2.58 2.54
C LYS A 24 15.81 2.93 1.39
N LYS A 25 15.49 3.95 0.58
CA LYS A 25 16.29 4.43 -0.56
C LYS A 25 16.58 3.34 -1.61
N PHE A 26 15.64 2.42 -1.80
CA PHE A 26 15.77 1.42 -2.84
C PHE A 26 15.62 2.05 -4.23
N LYS A 27 16.20 1.41 -5.25
CA LYS A 27 15.97 1.78 -6.64
C LYS A 27 14.54 1.42 -7.02
N ILE A 28 13.72 2.42 -7.33
CA ILE A 28 12.34 2.25 -7.79
C ILE A 28 12.33 2.47 -9.30
N VAL A 29 11.76 1.52 -10.02
CA VAL A 29 11.54 1.59 -11.48
C VAL A 29 10.06 1.30 -11.75
N GLU A 30 9.52 1.96 -12.76
CA GLU A 30 8.14 1.74 -13.21
C GLU A 30 8.15 0.89 -14.47
N VAL A 31 7.31 -0.14 -14.50
CA VAL A 31 7.17 -1.05 -15.63
C VAL A 31 5.72 -0.95 -16.11
N PRO A 32 5.46 -0.59 -17.37
CA PRO A 32 4.10 -0.46 -17.87
C PRO A 32 3.42 -1.83 -17.91
N ILE A 33 2.15 -1.87 -17.50
CA ILE A 33 1.30 -3.07 -17.56
C ILE A 33 -0.02 -2.74 -18.24
N VAL A 34 -0.60 -3.73 -18.93
CA VAL A 34 -1.96 -3.63 -19.47
C VAL A 34 -2.93 -4.11 -18.41
N PHE A 35 -3.84 -3.24 -17.99
CA PHE A 35 -4.89 -3.60 -17.03
C PHE A 35 -6.08 -4.17 -17.80
N THR A 36 -6.31 -5.47 -17.68
CA THR A 36 -7.47 -6.13 -18.28
C THR A 36 -8.63 -6.19 -17.28
N ASP A 37 -9.83 -5.84 -17.73
CA ASP A 37 -11.01 -5.96 -16.89
C ASP A 37 -11.31 -7.42 -16.53
N ARG A 38 -11.76 -7.63 -15.29
CA ARG A 38 -12.22 -8.94 -14.85
C ARG A 38 -13.64 -9.15 -15.37
N VAL A 39 -13.87 -10.29 -16.03
CA VAL A 39 -15.18 -10.64 -16.61
C VAL A 39 -16.15 -11.21 -15.57
N ARG A 40 -15.66 -11.67 -14.40
CA ARG A 40 -16.47 -12.29 -13.34
C ARG A 40 -15.97 -11.91 -11.94
N GLY A 41 -16.91 -11.73 -11.00
CA GLY A 41 -16.66 -11.52 -9.56
C GLY A 41 -17.17 -10.17 -9.03
N GLU A 42 -17.33 -10.08 -7.71
CA GLU A 42 -17.73 -8.85 -7.02
C GLU A 42 -16.53 -7.99 -6.60
N SER A 43 -16.78 -6.70 -6.36
CA SER A 43 -15.77 -5.77 -5.89
C SER A 43 -15.17 -6.23 -4.56
N LYS A 44 -13.84 -6.29 -4.49
CA LYS A 44 -13.10 -6.52 -3.23
C LYS A 44 -12.90 -5.23 -2.42
N LEU A 45 -13.43 -4.10 -2.90
CA LEU A 45 -13.33 -2.78 -2.27
C LEU A 45 -14.66 -2.43 -1.59
N SER A 46 -14.62 -2.30 -0.27
CA SER A 46 -15.73 -1.77 0.54
C SER A 46 -15.40 -0.37 1.07
N LYS A 47 -16.42 0.42 1.42
CA LYS A 47 -16.22 1.76 2.01
C LYS A 47 -15.39 1.71 3.30
N SER A 48 -15.56 0.66 4.11
CA SER A 48 -14.80 0.43 5.34
C SER A 48 -13.31 0.24 5.04
N ILE A 49 -12.96 -0.62 4.07
CA ILE A 49 -11.55 -0.83 3.66
C ILE A 49 -10.92 0.46 3.15
N ILE A 50 -11.66 1.26 2.38
CA ILE A 50 -11.16 2.55 1.87
C ILE A 50 -10.87 3.50 3.03
N SER A 51 -11.79 3.64 3.99
CA SER A 51 -11.57 4.51 5.16
C SER A 51 -10.38 4.06 6.00
N GLU A 52 -10.23 2.77 6.26
CA GLU A 52 -9.09 2.22 6.99
C GLU A 52 -7.76 2.48 6.28
N ALA A 53 -7.73 2.33 4.95
CA ALA A 53 -6.56 2.63 4.15
C ALA A 53 -6.15 4.10 4.29
N VAL A 54 -7.10 5.04 4.20
CA VAL A 54 -6.84 6.48 4.35
C VAL A 54 -6.24 6.81 5.72
N PHE A 55 -6.89 6.37 6.81
CA PHE A 55 -6.38 6.62 8.17
C PHE A 55 -5.04 5.91 8.42
N GLY A 56 -4.88 4.70 7.89
CA GLY A 56 -3.64 3.95 7.97
C GLY A 56 -2.49 4.70 7.31
N VAL A 57 -2.70 5.26 6.11
CA VAL A 57 -1.65 5.96 5.36
C VAL A 57 -1.23 7.23 6.10
N LEU A 58 -2.18 7.98 6.66
CA LEU A 58 -1.91 9.14 7.50
C LEU A 58 -1.08 8.76 8.74
N LYS A 59 -1.48 7.71 9.45
CA LYS A 59 -0.76 7.18 10.61
C LYS A 59 0.64 6.70 10.25
N MET A 60 0.80 6.04 9.11
CA MET A 60 2.09 5.57 8.59
C MET A 60 3.02 6.75 8.30
N LYS A 61 2.52 7.79 7.62
CA LYS A 61 3.28 9.01 7.35
C LYS A 61 3.67 9.71 8.64
N TYR A 62 2.74 9.88 9.58
CA TYR A 62 3.03 10.48 10.89
C TYR A 62 4.15 9.70 11.62
N ARG A 63 4.00 8.38 11.77
CA ARG A 63 5.04 7.53 12.40
C ARG A 63 6.40 7.62 11.72
N SER A 64 6.44 7.76 10.40
CA SER A 64 7.69 7.91 9.66
C SER A 64 8.47 9.19 9.97
N LEU A 65 7.79 10.22 10.48
CA LEU A 65 8.42 11.48 10.87
C LEU A 65 9.10 11.37 12.25
N PHE A 66 8.59 10.51 13.13
CA PHE A 66 9.13 10.33 14.49
C PHE A 66 10.09 9.14 14.62
N LYS A 67 10.01 8.14 13.73
CA LYS A 67 11.02 7.08 13.63
C LYS A 67 12.00 7.42 12.52
N LYS A 68 13.18 7.91 12.89
CA LYS A 68 14.33 8.12 12.00
C LYS A 68 14.69 6.80 11.29
#